data_AF-A0AAJ4XUF3-F1
#
_entry.id   AF-A0AAJ4XUF3-F1
#
_cell.length_a   1.000
_cell.length_b   1.000
_cell.length_c   1.000
_cell.angle_alpha   90.00
_cell.angle_beta   90.00
_cell.angle_gamma   90.00
#
_symmetry.space_group_name_H-M   'P 1'
#
loop_
_entity.id
_entity.type
_entity.pdbx_description
1 polymer ?
#
loop_
_entity_poly.entity_id
_entity_poly.type
_entity_poly.pdbx_seq_one_letter_code
_entity_poly.pdbx_strand_id
1 'polypeptide(L)'
;MARGMGRRPKAELDSGVEDVTLLVLEWLGEQGVGAMIRVDAERMRDGQPAWTFAASGGPLDGGMRADGASVAECMGTALLRLREAGLSVPF
;
A
#
# COMPACT_ATOMS: atom_id res chain seq x y z
N MET A 1 24.85 -33.63 0.26
CA MET A 1 23.41 -33.30 0.19
C MET A 1 23.18 -31.97 0.89
N ALA A 2 23.34 -30.84 0.19
CA ALA A 2 23.13 -29.52 0.78
C ALA A 2 21.64 -29.15 0.69
N ARG A 3 21.01 -28.88 1.83
CA ARG A 3 19.62 -28.41 1.93
C ARG A 3 19.53 -27.03 1.27
N GLY A 4 18.81 -26.94 0.15
CA GLY A 4 18.46 -25.66 -0.46
C GLY A 4 17.57 -24.88 0.49
N MET A 5 18.09 -23.76 1.01
CA MET A 5 17.30 -22.75 1.70
C MET A 5 16.39 -22.11 0.65
N GLY A 6 15.17 -22.63 0.51
CA GLY A 6 14.18 -22.11 -0.42
C GLY A 6 13.85 -20.67 -0.04
N ARG A 7 14.34 -19.70 -0.82
CA ARG A 7 13.79 -18.35 -0.83
C ARG A 7 12.31 -18.48 -1.17
N ARG A 8 11.44 -18.32 -0.18
CA ARG A 8 10.00 -18.19 -0.41
C ARG A 8 9.81 -17.02 -1.39
N PRO A 9 9.11 -17.18 -2.53
CA PRO A 9 9.01 -16.09 -3.49
C PRO A 9 8.23 -14.95 -2.85
N LYS A 10 8.86 -13.78 -2.69
CA LYS A 10 8.22 -12.53 -2.26
C LYS A 10 6.93 -12.24 -3.06
N ALA A 11 6.89 -12.72 -4.30
CA ALA A 11 5.75 -12.65 -5.22
C ALA A 11 4.46 -13.32 -4.71
N GLU A 12 4.51 -14.40 -3.92
CA GLU A 12 3.28 -15.04 -3.39
C GLU A 12 2.58 -14.19 -2.32
N LEU A 13 3.33 -13.35 -1.61
CA LEU A 13 2.77 -12.45 -0.59
C LEU A 13 2.18 -11.18 -1.22
N ASP A 14 2.69 -10.78 -2.38
CA ASP A 14 2.24 -9.58 -3.09
C ASP A 14 1.03 -9.86 -4.02
N SER A 15 0.78 -11.12 -4.42
CA SER A 15 -0.22 -11.45 -5.45
C SER A 15 -1.68 -11.13 -5.07
N GLY A 16 -2.02 -11.09 -3.77
CA GLY A 16 -3.35 -10.68 -3.32
C GLY A 16 -3.44 -9.18 -3.00
N VAL A 17 -2.29 -8.52 -2.83
CA VAL A 17 -2.26 -7.10 -2.46
C VAL A 17 -2.65 -6.22 -3.64
N GLU A 18 -2.33 -6.63 -4.87
CA GLU A 18 -2.70 -5.89 -6.08
C GLU A 18 -4.23 -5.78 -6.23
N ASP A 19 -4.96 -6.90 -6.15
CA ASP A 19 -6.43 -6.93 -6.23
C ASP A 19 -7.07 -6.11 -5.11
N VAL A 20 -6.59 -6.27 -3.87
CA VAL A 20 -7.06 -5.48 -2.72
C VAL A 20 -6.79 -4.00 -2.95
N THR A 21 -5.60 -3.64 -3.46
CA THR A 21 -5.22 -2.24 -3.70
C THR A 21 -6.16 -1.58 -4.70
N LEU A 22 -6.54 -2.26 -5.77
CA LEU A 22 -7.49 -1.72 -6.75
C LEU A 22 -8.86 -1.45 -6.13
N LEU A 23 -9.39 -2.40 -5.35
CA LEU A 23 -10.67 -2.24 -4.65
C LEU A 23 -10.63 -1.08 -3.64
N VAL A 24 -9.51 -0.91 -2.93
CA VAL A 24 -9.31 0.24 -2.02
C VAL A 24 -9.38 1.55 -2.80
N LEU A 25 -8.67 1.66 -3.93
CA LEU A 25 -8.61 2.89 -4.71
C LEU A 25 -9.96 3.25 -5.32
N GLU A 26 -10.70 2.26 -5.82
CA GLU A 26 -12.06 2.45 -6.33
C GLU A 26 -12.99 2.97 -5.23
N TRP A 27 -13.03 2.28 -4.08
CA TRP A 27 -13.86 2.68 -2.95
C TRP A 27 -13.53 4.09 -2.44
N LEU A 28 -12.24 4.44 -2.33
CA LEU A 28 -11.80 5.77 -1.93
C LEU A 28 -12.28 6.85 -2.93
N GLY A 29 -12.23 6.56 -4.22
CA GLY A 29 -12.76 7.44 -5.27
C GLY A 29 -14.26 7.71 -5.10
N GLU A 30 -15.04 6.68 -4.76
CA GLU A 30 -16.48 6.81 -4.46
C GLU A 30 -16.74 7.68 -3.22
N GLN A 31 -15.82 7.71 -2.25
CA GLN A 31 -15.88 8.59 -1.09
C GLN A 31 -15.40 10.03 -1.36
N GLY A 32 -15.04 10.35 -2.61
CA GLY A 32 -14.47 11.64 -2.98
C GLY A 32 -13.01 11.84 -2.54
N VAL A 33 -12.30 10.75 -2.21
CA VAL A 33 -10.88 10.76 -1.85
C VAL A 33 -10.04 10.48 -3.10
N GLY A 34 -9.17 11.42 -3.45
CA GLY A 34 -8.14 11.17 -4.47
C GLY A 34 -7.00 10.37 -3.84
N ALA A 35 -6.72 9.18 -4.36
CA ALA A 35 -5.67 8.30 -3.86
C ALA A 35 -4.74 7.83 -4.97
N MET A 36 -3.49 7.57 -4.61
CA MET A 36 -2.49 7.02 -5.52
C MET A 36 -1.53 6.08 -4.80
N ILE A 37 -1.01 5.11 -5.55
CA ILE A 37 0.12 4.30 -5.16
C ILE A 37 1.23 4.44 -6.20
N ARG A 38 2.47 4.57 -5.75
CA ARG A 38 3.65 4.62 -6.64
C ARG A 38 4.79 3.79 -6.07
N VAL A 39 5.69 3.43 -6.98
CA VAL A 39 6.97 2.82 -6.67
C VAL A 39 8.09 3.68 -7.24
N ASP A 40 9.11 3.95 -6.42
CA ASP A 40 10.31 4.71 -6.79
C ASP A 40 11.46 3.74 -7.09
N ALA A 41 11.85 3.65 -8.36
CA ALA A 41 12.86 2.70 -8.81
C ALA A 41 14.28 3.01 -8.28
N GLU A 42 14.59 4.29 -8.01
CA GLU A 42 15.89 4.68 -7.46
C GLU A 42 15.99 4.24 -6.00
N ARG A 43 14.95 4.53 -5.20
CA ARG A 43 14.86 4.03 -3.83
C ARG A 43 14.89 2.51 -3.76
N MET A 44 14.24 1.83 -4.71
CA MET A 44 14.27 0.37 -4.77
C MET A 44 15.68 -0.15 -5.02
N ARG A 45 16.43 0.48 -5.93
CA ARG A 45 17.83 0.14 -6.21
C ARG A 45 18.73 0.37 -5.00
N ASP A 46 18.45 1.41 -4.23
CA ASP A 46 19.22 1.81 -3.05
C ASP A 46 18.79 1.07 -1.77
N GLY A 47 17.84 0.12 -1.87
CA GLY A 47 17.33 -0.65 -0.72
C GLY A 47 16.52 0.18 0.27
N GLN A 48 16.02 1.35 -0.13
CA GLN A 48 15.18 2.23 0.66
C GLN A 48 13.68 1.91 0.49
N PRO A 49 12.80 2.38 1.39
CA PRO A 49 11.35 2.31 1.19
C PRO A 49 10.91 2.98 -0.12
N ALA A 50 10.58 2.15 -1.10
CA ALA A 50 10.30 2.55 -2.48
C ALA A 50 8.81 2.75 -2.75
N TRP A 51 7.94 2.15 -1.94
CA TRP A 51 6.49 2.24 -2.10
C TRP A 51 5.94 3.43 -1.34
N THR A 52 5.03 4.16 -1.99
CA THR A 52 4.30 5.26 -1.38
C THR A 52 2.83 5.17 -1.75
N PHE A 53 1.97 5.22 -0.73
CA PHE A 53 0.55 5.50 -0.86
C PHE A 53 0.28 6.92 -0.38
N ALA A 54 -0.52 7.67 -1.13
CA ALA A 54 -0.97 9.00 -0.74
C ALA A 54 -2.47 9.14 -1.02
N ALA A 55 -3.18 9.78 -0.10
CA ALA A 55 -4.61 10.06 -0.23
C ALA A 55 -4.94 11.44 0.31
N SER A 56 -5.90 12.12 -0.32
CA SER A 56 -6.33 13.45 0.11
C SER A 56 -7.73 13.78 -0.41
N GLY A 57 -8.40 14.71 0.26
CA GLY A 57 -9.76 15.15 -0.10
C GLY A 57 -10.84 14.30 0.55
N GLY A 58 -12.09 14.55 0.16
CA GLY A 58 -13.25 13.91 0.76
C GLY A 58 -13.32 14.15 2.28
N PRO A 59 -13.60 13.12 3.10
CA PRO A 59 -13.71 13.23 4.55
C PRO A 59 -12.36 13.26 5.29
N LEU A 60 -11.23 13.19 4.57
CA LEU A 60 -9.91 13.29 5.22
C LEU A 60 -9.63 14.73 5.64
N ASP A 61 -9.37 14.94 6.93
CA ASP A 61 -8.94 16.22 7.48
C ASP A 61 -7.43 16.43 7.19
N GLY A 62 -7.14 16.75 5.93
CA GLY A 62 -5.79 16.84 5.38
C GLY A 62 -5.41 15.67 4.46
N GLY A 63 -4.21 15.73 3.87
CA GLY A 63 -3.64 14.62 3.10
C GLY A 63 -2.92 13.64 4.01
N MET A 64 -2.90 12.37 3.62
CA MET A 64 -2.12 11.33 4.28
C MET A 64 -1.12 10.68 3.34
N ARG A 65 -0.03 10.17 3.92
CA ARG A 65 1.01 9.42 3.23
C ARG A 65 1.41 8.21 4.05
N ALA A 66 1.61 7.07 3.40
CA ALA A 66 2.24 5.88 3.96
C ALA A 66 3.37 5.43 3.02
N ASP A 67 4.50 5.03 3.60
CA ASP A 67 5.65 4.52 2.86
C ASP A 67 5.96 3.09 3.31
N GLY A 68 6.56 2.28 2.44
CA GLY A 68 6.94 0.90 2.77
C GLY A 68 8.05 0.34 1.87
N ALA A 69 8.74 -0.69 2.36
CA ALA A 69 9.72 -1.46 1.59
C ALA A 69 9.06 -2.50 0.67
N SER A 70 7.78 -2.80 0.89
CA SER A 70 6.91 -3.58 -0.01
C SER A 70 5.55 -2.90 -0.18
N VAL A 71 4.81 -3.33 -1.20
CA VAL A 71 3.41 -2.92 -1.41
C VAL A 71 2.54 -3.31 -0.20
N ALA A 72 2.74 -4.51 0.36
CA ALA A 72 2.01 -4.99 1.53
C ALA A 72 2.22 -4.11 2.78
N GLU A 73 3.47 -3.71 3.07
CA GLU A 73 3.79 -2.85 4.21
C GLU A 73 3.21 -1.44 4.03
N CYS A 74 3.32 -0.89 2.82
CA CYS A 74 2.78 0.41 2.46
C CYS A 74 1.25 0.42 2.60
N MET A 75 0.56 -0.57 2.04
CA MET A 75 -0.90 -0.68 2.10
C MET A 75 -1.42 -1.00 3.49
N GLY A 76 -0.75 -1.88 4.25
CA GLY A 76 -1.12 -2.15 5.64
C GLY A 76 -1.08 -0.89 6.50
N THR A 77 -0.04 -0.07 6.35
CA THR A 77 0.07 1.22 7.03
C THR A 77 -0.99 2.22 6.55
N ALA A 78 -1.27 2.24 5.24
CA ALA A 78 -2.30 3.11 4.67
C ALA A 78 -3.70 2.80 5.24
N LEU A 79 -4.10 1.53 5.21
CA LEU A 79 -5.40 1.07 5.70
C LEU A 79 -5.61 1.38 7.18
N LEU A 80 -4.57 1.16 8.00
CA LEU A 80 -4.63 1.51 9.42
C LEU A 80 -4.93 2.99 9.61
N ARG A 81 -4.21 3.88 8.91
CA ARG A 81 -4.39 5.34 9.03
C ARG A 81 -5.71 5.83 8.46
N LEU A 82 -6.20 5.23 7.37
CA LEU A 82 -7.53 5.54 6.84
C LEU A 82 -8.62 5.22 7.88
N ARG A 83 -8.49 4.08 8.55
CA ARG A 83 -9.41 3.68 9.63
C ARG A 83 -9.35 4.62 10.83
N GLU A 84 -8.15 5.02 11.23
CA GLU A 84 -7.94 6.03 12.28
C GLU A 84 -8.53 7.39 11.91
N ALA A 85 -8.53 7.75 10.63
CA ALA A 85 -9.18 8.94 10.08
C ALA A 85 -10.70 8.80 9.92
N GLY A 86 -11.30 7.68 10.34
CA GLY A 86 -12.74 7.45 10.32
C GLY A 86 -13.30 6.90 9.01
N LEU A 87 -12.45 6.59 8.02
CA LEU A 87 -12.88 5.90 6.81
C LEU A 87 -13.04 4.41 7.11
N SER A 88 -14.28 3.92 7.02
CA SER A 88 -14.59 2.50 7.11
C SER A 88 -14.30 1.80 5.79
N VAL A 89 -13.01 1.72 5.47
CA VAL A 89 -12.54 0.96 4.33
C VAL A 89 -13.05 -0.49 4.50
N PRO A 90 -13.63 -1.15 3.47
CA PRO A 90 -13.82 -2.59 3.51
C PRO A 90 -12.43 -3.27 3.66
N PHE A 91 -12.27 -4.59 3.78
CA PHE A 91 -10.95 -5.28 3.92
C PHE A 91 -10.27 -5.24 5.32
#